data_AF-A0A1F8P891-F1
#
_entry.id   AF-A0A1F8P891-F1
#
_cell.length_a   1.000
_cell.length_b   1.000
_cell.length_c   1.000
_cell.angle_alpha   90.00
_cell.angle_beta   90.00
_cell.angle_gamma   90.00
#
_symmetry.space_group_name_H-M   'P 1'
#
loop_
_entity.id
_entity.type
_entity.pdbx_description
1 polymer ?
#
loop_
_entity_poly.entity_id
_entity_poly.type
_entity_poly.pdbx_seq_one_letter_code
_entity_poly.pdbx_strand_id
1 'polypeptide(L)'
;MGTARDVQDSDNKMAELANYMESTRFTHREKIALRYCDAIMGNPLDADDELWALLHEEFTEPELVELGYYIGFKCGAQRWIITLGTKHGELAEYLSVHTPTPEEAYEIRYGKKEKAGED
;
A
#
# COMPACT_ATOMS: atom_id res chain seq x y z
N MET A 1 -6.92 3.37 6.54
CA MET A 1 -5.93 3.77 5.53
C MET A 1 -6.61 4.80 4.64
N GLY A 2 -6.14 6.05 4.68
CA GLY A 2 -6.82 7.16 3.99
C GLY A 2 -6.84 6.96 2.48
N THR A 3 -7.99 7.16 1.86
CA THR A 3 -8.17 7.18 0.41
C THR A 3 -7.76 8.55 -0.15
N ALA A 4 -7.56 8.66 -1.47
CA ALA A 4 -7.30 9.96 -2.12
C ALA A 4 -8.41 11.01 -1.85
N ARG A 5 -9.62 10.57 -1.47
CA ARG A 5 -10.71 11.46 -1.04
C ARG A 5 -10.45 12.07 0.34
N ASP A 6 -9.81 11.33 1.25
CA ASP A 6 -9.55 11.79 2.61
C ASP A 6 -8.50 12.90 2.67
N VAL A 7 -7.63 13.00 1.65
CA VAL A 7 -6.65 14.10 1.50
C VAL A 7 -7.31 15.38 0.99
N GLN A 8 -8.45 15.27 0.29
CA GLN A 8 -9.18 16.41 -0.27
C GLN A 8 -10.16 17.06 0.72
N ASP A 9 -10.46 16.36 1.82
CA ASP A 9 -11.28 16.87 2.91
C ASP A 9 -10.40 17.63 3.92
N SER A 10 -10.56 18.95 3.99
CA SER A 10 -9.79 19.82 4.89
C SER A 10 -10.02 19.52 6.38
N ASP A 11 -11.14 18.90 6.72
CA ASP A 11 -11.45 18.53 8.10
C ASP A 11 -10.82 17.18 8.50
N ASN A 12 -10.19 16.48 7.56
CA ASN A 12 -9.49 15.22 7.80
C ASN A 12 -8.02 15.45 8.17
N LYS A 13 -7.47 14.65 9.10
CA LYS A 13 -6.05 14.78 9.50
C LYS A 13 -5.08 14.48 8.36
N MET A 14 -5.53 13.75 7.34
CA MET A 14 -4.75 13.48 6.14
C MET A 14 -4.42 14.74 5.32
N ALA A 15 -5.16 15.84 5.50
CA ALA A 15 -4.83 17.13 4.89
C ALA A 15 -3.52 17.72 5.44
N GLU A 16 -3.16 17.40 6.69
CA GLU A 16 -1.93 17.86 7.34
C GLU A 16 -0.78 16.86 7.20
N LEU A 17 -0.96 15.78 6.42
CA LEU A 17 0.03 14.72 6.27
C LEU A 17 1.38 15.23 5.76
N ALA A 18 1.43 16.27 4.93
CA ALA A 18 2.69 16.83 4.46
C ALA A 18 3.55 17.46 5.58
N ASN A 19 2.93 17.88 6.68
CA ASN A 19 3.57 18.53 7.83
C ASN A 19 3.18 17.82 9.14
N TYR A 20 3.07 16.49 9.11
CA TYR A 20 2.54 15.69 10.23
C TYR A 20 3.32 15.89 11.53
N MET A 21 4.60 16.22 11.48
CA MET A 21 5.43 16.46 12.67
C MET A 21 4.95 17.67 13.48
N GLU A 22 4.50 18.73 12.80
CA GLU A 22 4.01 19.97 13.43
C GLU A 22 2.52 19.91 13.73
N SER A 23 1.79 19.03 13.03
CA SER A 23 0.35 18.85 13.20
C SER A 23 -0.03 18.42 14.62
N THR A 24 -1.10 19.01 15.15
CA THR A 24 -1.70 18.61 16.44
C THR A 24 -2.70 17.47 16.29
N ARG A 25 -2.99 17.05 15.04
CA ARG A 25 -3.98 16.00 14.72
C ARG A 25 -3.39 14.60 14.71
N PHE A 26 -2.06 14.47 14.76
CA PHE A 26 -1.36 13.21 14.89
C PHE A 26 -0.86 13.02 16.32
N THR A 27 -1.07 11.82 16.84
CA THR A 27 -0.48 11.43 18.13
C THR A 27 1.04 11.25 18.00
N HIS A 28 1.75 11.21 19.13
CA HIS A 28 3.20 10.97 19.11
C HIS A 28 3.55 9.65 18.41
N ARG A 29 2.89 8.55 18.80
CA ARG A 29 3.00 7.24 18.15
C ARG A 29 2.85 7.29 16.62
N GLU A 30 1.85 8.02 16.14
CA GLU A 30 1.58 8.15 14.70
C GLU A 30 2.69 8.95 13.99
N LYS A 31 3.21 10.01 14.61
CA LYS A 31 4.33 10.77 14.06
C LYS A 31 5.59 9.93 13.94
N ILE A 32 5.89 9.10 14.94
CA ILE A 32 7.04 8.18 14.89
C ILE A 32 6.86 7.12 13.79
N ALA A 33 5.66 6.55 13.64
CA ALA A 33 5.37 5.64 12.53
C ALA A 33 5.51 6.29 11.15
N LEU A 34 5.08 7.55 11.01
CA LEU A 34 5.21 8.31 9.76
C LEU A 34 6.68 8.67 9.46
N ARG A 35 7.48 9.03 10.47
CA ARG A 35 8.93 9.24 10.31
C ARG A 35 9.64 7.97 9.86
N TYR A 36 9.24 6.82 10.40
CA TYR A 36 9.75 5.53 9.93
C TYR A 36 9.31 5.21 8.49
N CYS A 37 8.07 5.53 8.13
CA CYS A 37 7.58 5.41 6.76
C CYS A 37 8.38 6.27 5.77
N ASP A 38 8.69 7.52 6.13
CA ASP A 38 9.51 8.43 5.30
C ASP A 38 10.92 7.86 5.07
N ALA A 39 11.55 7.31 6.11
CA ALA A 39 12.86 6.66 5.99
C ALA A 39 12.82 5.46 5.01
N ILE A 40 11.82 4.58 5.11
CA ILE A 40 11.68 3.43 4.19
C ILE A 40 11.39 3.89 2.75
N MET A 41 10.57 4.92 2.57
CA MET A 41 10.18 5.41 1.25
C MET A 41 11.28 6.20 0.55
N GLY A 42 12.05 6.99 1.32
CA GLY A 42 13.08 7.90 0.87
C GLY A 42 14.48 7.34 1.11
N ASN A 43 15.12 7.78 2.21
CA ASN A 43 16.46 7.39 2.58
C ASN A 43 16.46 6.46 3.82
N PRO A 44 16.81 5.17 3.67
CA PRO A 44 16.79 4.24 4.79
C PRO A 44 17.82 4.57 5.89
N LEU A 45 18.81 5.43 5.61
CA LEU A 45 19.76 5.90 6.63
C LEU A 45 19.15 6.91 7.60
N ASP A 46 17.97 7.45 7.32
CA ASP A 46 17.25 8.36 8.22
C ASP A 46 16.58 7.60 9.38
N ALA A 47 16.54 6.25 9.32
CA ALA A 47 16.24 5.39 10.46
C ALA A 47 17.49 5.20 11.34
N ASP A 48 17.92 6.32 11.93
CA ASP A 48 19.04 6.41 12.86
C ASP A 48 18.71 5.85 14.26
N ASP A 49 19.72 5.81 15.12
CA ASP A 49 19.59 5.29 16.49
C ASP A 49 18.53 6.05 17.31
N GLU A 50 18.34 7.35 17.06
CA GLU A 50 17.32 8.16 17.71
C GLU A 50 15.92 7.71 17.29
N LEU A 51 15.69 7.49 16.00
CA LEU A 51 14.41 6.98 15.52
C LEU A 51 14.15 5.56 16.04
N TRP A 52 15.15 4.68 16.06
CA TRP A 52 15.00 3.33 16.61
C TRP A 52 14.66 3.35 18.11
N ALA A 53 15.27 4.23 18.90
CA ALA A 53 14.92 4.39 20.30
C ALA A 53 13.44 4.77 20.48
N LEU A 54 12.97 5.78 19.74
CA LEU A 54 11.57 6.23 19.76
C LEU A 54 10.60 5.13 19.28
N LEU A 55 11.00 4.36 18.28
CA LEU A 55 10.22 3.23 17.77
C LEU A 55 10.03 2.15 18.83
N HIS A 56 11.07 1.81 19.58
CA HIS A 56 10.98 0.83 20.67
C HIS A 56 10.23 1.34 21.91
N GLU A 57 10.15 2.66 22.11
CA GLU A 57 9.32 3.27 23.16
C GLU A 57 7.82 3.17 22.84
N GLU A 58 7.45 3.30 21.57
CA GLU A 58 6.05 3.39 21.13
C GLU A 58 5.46 2.08 20.60
N PHE A 59 6.30 1.13 20.18
CA PHE A 59 5.89 -0.11 19.53
C PHE A 59 6.63 -1.32 20.12
N THR A 60 5.91 -2.44 20.15
CA THR A 60 6.50 -3.76 20.44
C THR A 60 7.20 -4.32 19.21
N GLU A 61 8.12 -5.28 19.40
CA GLU A 61 8.81 -5.95 18.28
C GLU A 61 7.86 -6.51 17.20
N PRO A 62 6.77 -7.23 17.53
CA PRO A 62 5.85 -7.72 16.51
C PRO A 62 5.18 -6.59 15.72
N GLU A 63 4.83 -5.49 16.38
CA GLU A 63 4.23 -4.32 15.72
C GLU A 63 5.23 -3.62 14.80
N LEU A 64 6.50 -3.51 15.19
CA LEU A 64 7.57 -2.95 14.34
C LEU A 64 7.81 -3.80 13.10
N VAL A 65 7.86 -5.13 13.26
CA VAL A 65 8.00 -6.05 12.14
C VAL A 65 6.81 -5.93 11.18
N GLU A 66 5.58 -5.90 11.71
CA GLU A 66 4.38 -5.74 10.89
C GLU A 66 4.37 -4.39 10.17
N LEU A 67 4.68 -3.30 10.87
CA LEU A 67 4.73 -1.96 10.32
C LEU A 67 5.77 -1.84 9.20
N GLY A 68 7.01 -2.24 9.46
CA GLY A 68 8.10 -2.19 8.48
C GLY A 68 7.83 -3.06 7.26
N TYR A 69 7.33 -4.29 7.48
CA TYR A 69 6.95 -5.19 6.38
C TYR A 69 5.84 -4.59 5.54
N TYR A 70 4.78 -4.07 6.17
CA TYR A 70 3.65 -3.49 5.47
C TYR A 70 4.07 -2.31 4.59
N ILE A 71 4.86 -1.37 5.14
CA ILE A 71 5.36 -0.21 4.41
C ILE A 71 6.23 -0.67 3.24
N GLY A 72 7.24 -1.50 3.50
CA GLY A 72 8.17 -1.98 2.47
C GLY A 72 7.45 -2.70 1.32
N PHE A 73 6.51 -3.60 1.65
CA PHE A 73 5.71 -4.32 0.66
C PHE A 73 4.89 -3.38 -0.21
N LYS A 74 4.22 -2.38 0.38
CA LYS A 74 3.40 -1.42 -0.36
C LYS A 74 4.24 -0.50 -1.24
N CYS A 75 5.41 -0.07 -0.77
CA CYS A 75 6.35 0.72 -1.57
C CYS A 75 6.84 -0.06 -2.80
N GLY A 76 7.23 -1.32 -2.60
CA GLY A 76 7.64 -2.21 -3.70
C GLY A 76 6.52 -2.41 -4.72
N ALA A 77 5.30 -2.70 -4.25
CA ALA A 77 4.13 -2.87 -5.11
C ALA A 77 3.83 -1.61 -5.94
N GLN A 78 3.90 -0.42 -5.33
CA GLN A 78 3.67 0.84 -6.02
C GLN A 78 4.74 1.11 -7.09
N ARG A 79 6.02 0.86 -6.79
CA ARG A 79 7.12 1.00 -7.76
C ARG A 79 6.95 0.05 -8.93
N TRP A 80 6.52 -1.20 -8.69
CA TRP A 80 6.23 -2.14 -9.76
C TRP A 80 5.12 -1.64 -10.70
N ILE A 81 4.02 -1.08 -10.17
CA ILE A 81 2.95 -0.51 -11.01
C ILE A 81 3.50 0.58 -11.95
N ILE A 82 4.43 1.41 -11.48
CA ILE A 82 5.08 2.43 -12.32
C ILE A 82 5.85 1.80 -13.49
N THR A 83 6.49 0.63 -13.30
CA THR A 83 7.21 -0.07 -14.38
C THR A 83 6.29 -0.54 -15.52
N LEU A 84 4.98 -0.67 -15.26
CA LEU A 84 4.01 -1.06 -16.28
C LEU A 84 3.59 0.12 -17.17
N GLY A 85 3.98 1.36 -16.83
CA GLY A 85 3.62 2.56 -17.60
C GLY A 85 2.13 2.91 -17.59
N THR A 86 1.34 2.25 -16.75
CA THR A 86 -0.12 2.43 -16.68
C THR A 86 -0.50 3.71 -15.96
N LYS A 87 -1.48 4.44 -16.47
CA LYS A 87 -2.09 5.58 -15.78
C LYS A 87 -3.21 5.13 -14.84
N HIS A 88 -3.55 6.02 -13.91
CA HIS A 88 -4.67 5.80 -13.00
C HIS A 88 -5.97 5.55 -13.81
N GLY A 89 -6.66 4.46 -13.51
CA GLY A 89 -7.92 4.08 -14.16
C GLY A 89 -7.78 3.17 -15.38
N GLU A 90 -6.64 3.12 -16.06
CA GLU A 90 -6.48 2.31 -17.29
C GLU A 90 -6.68 0.82 -17.04
N LEU A 91 -6.16 0.29 -15.92
CA LEU A 91 -6.38 -1.10 -15.54
C LEU A 91 -7.87 -1.38 -15.25
N ALA A 92 -8.56 -0.46 -14.60
CA ALA A 92 -9.98 -0.63 -14.28
C ALA A 92 -10.84 -0.60 -15.55
N GLU A 93 -10.53 0.31 -16.48
CA GLU A 93 -11.16 0.38 -17.80
C GLU A 93 -10.91 -0.91 -18.59
N TYR A 94 -9.65 -1.38 -18.65
CA TYR A 94 -9.31 -2.63 -19.30
C TYR A 94 -10.11 -3.81 -18.72
N LEU A 95 -10.12 -3.95 -17.39
CA LEU A 95 -10.84 -5.02 -16.71
C LEU A 95 -12.36 -4.92 -16.89
N SER A 96 -12.93 -3.72 -16.98
CA SER A 96 -14.38 -3.56 -17.21
C SER A 96 -14.85 -4.20 -18.53
N VAL A 97 -13.96 -4.28 -19.51
CA VAL A 97 -14.22 -4.87 -20.83
C VAL A 97 -13.74 -6.32 -20.92
N HIS A 98 -12.68 -6.67 -20.18
CA HIS A 98 -11.97 -7.95 -20.33
C HIS A 98 -12.06 -8.85 -19.10
N THR A 99 -12.97 -8.59 -18.16
CA THR A 99 -13.19 -9.49 -17.02
C THR A 99 -13.74 -10.82 -17.57
N PRO A 100 -12.99 -11.92 -17.44
CA PRO A 100 -13.48 -13.21 -17.90
C PRO A 100 -14.65 -13.66 -17.03
N THR A 101 -15.63 -14.30 -17.67
CA THR A 101 -16.65 -15.06 -16.96
C THR A 101 -16.02 -16.13 -16.06
N PRO A 102 -16.71 -16.61 -15.02
CA PRO A 102 -16.21 -17.71 -14.19
C PRO A 102 -15.81 -18.95 -15.01
N GLU A 103 -16.56 -19.31 -16.06
CA GLU A 103 -16.16 -20.34 -17.01
C GLU A 103 -14.86 -19.99 -17.74
N GLU A 104 -14.73 -18.81 -18.35
CA GLU A 104 -13.49 -18.41 -19.05
C GLU A 104 -12.27 -18.37 -18.13
N ALA A 105 -12.44 -17.92 -16.89
CA ALA A 105 -11.37 -17.91 -15.89
C ALA A 105 -10.94 -19.34 -15.51
N TYR A 106 -11.91 -20.26 -15.39
CA TYR A 106 -11.63 -21.68 -15.17
C TYR A 106 -10.85 -22.26 -16.35
N GLU A 107 -11.30 -21.97 -17.56
CA GLU A 107 -10.72 -22.41 -18.84
C GLU A 107 -9.30 -21.89 -19.05
N ILE A 108 -9.02 -20.63 -18.71
CA ILE A 108 -7.66 -20.05 -18.73
C ILE A 108 -6.74 -20.77 -17.74
N ARG A 109 -7.26 -21.10 -16.55
CA ARG A 109 -6.45 -21.66 -15.46
C ARG A 109 -6.24 -23.18 -15.57
N TYR A 110 -7.20 -23.89 -16.13
CA TYR A 110 -7.26 -25.35 -16.10
C TYR A 110 -7.39 -25.99 -17.50
N GLY A 111 -7.57 -25.19 -18.56
CA GLY A 111 -7.75 -25.66 -19.93
C GLY A 111 -9.20 -26.11 -20.24
N LYS A 112 -9.51 -26.27 -21.54
CA LYS A 112 -10.80 -26.79 -22.02
C LYS A 112 -11.07 -28.18 -21.53
N LYS A 113 -12.21 -28.36 -20.85
CA LYS A 113 -12.83 -29.68 -20.76
C LYS A 113 -13.18 -30.10 -22.18
N GLU A 114 -12.39 -31.01 -22.74
CA GLU A 114 -12.81 -31.77 -23.92
C GLU A 114 -14.16 -32.40 -23.57
N LYS A 115 -15.18 -32.13 -24.39
CA LYS A 115 -16.46 -32.84 -24.27
C LYS A 115 -16.13 -34.32 -24.47
N ALA A 116 -16.17 -35.10 -23.39
CA ALA A 116 -16.18 -36.54 -23.48
C ALA A 116 -17.30 -36.92 -24.45
N GLY A 117 -16.93 -37.61 -25.52
CA GLY A 117 -17.83 -37.98 -26.60
C GLY A 117 -19.07 -38.68 -26.08
N GLU A 118 -20.23 -38.22 -26.52
CA GLU A 118 -21.41 -39.07 -26.62
C GLU A 118 -21.16 -40.02 -27.80
N ASP A 119 -20.69 -41.22 -27.47
CA ASP A 119 -20.85 -42.44 -28.29
C ASP A 119 -22.16 -43.15 -27.86
#